data_AF-A0A0S7ZNE9-F1
#
_entry.id   AF-A0A0S7ZNE9-F1
#
_cell.length_a   1.000
_cell.length_b   1.000
_cell.length_c   1.000
_cell.angle_alpha   90.00
_cell.angle_beta   90.00
_cell.angle_gamma   90.00
#
_symmetry.space_group_name_H-M   'P 1'
#
loop_
_entity.id
_entity.type
_entity.pdbx_description
1 polymer ?
#
loop_
_entity_poly.entity_id
_entity_poly.type
_entity_poly.pdbx_seq_one_letter_code
_entity_poly.pdbx_strand_id
1 'polypeptide(L)'
;MDTVVELLRQSGFANLGLGNLAMFVIAGVLIYLAITKHYEPLLLIPIGFGAILANLPLAQMGSYGEGIISLIYEQGIRTELLPPLIFLGVGVLTDFRPLLGRPLTFLLGAAAQLGIFVAALGAAYLLNFSPEEAASIGIIGGADGPTSIFLTA
;
A
#
# COMPACT_ATOMS: atom_id res chain seq x y z
N MET A 1 11.23 -10.82 -42.84
CA MET A 1 12.12 -10.25 -41.79
C MET A 1 11.40 -9.19 -40.98
N ASP A 2 10.49 -8.43 -41.59
CA ASP A 2 9.77 -7.31 -40.95
C ASP A 2 8.85 -7.76 -39.80
N THR A 3 8.19 -8.92 -39.91
CA THR A 3 7.32 -9.45 -38.85
C THR A 3 8.08 -9.78 -37.56
N VAL A 4 9.34 -10.22 -37.66
CA VAL A 4 10.18 -10.54 -36.49
C VAL A 4 10.65 -9.25 -35.81
N VAL A 5 10.98 -8.22 -36.60
CA VAL A 5 11.33 -6.90 -36.08
C VAL A 5 10.13 -6.24 -35.41
N GLU A 6 8.94 -6.39 -35.97
CA GLU A 6 7.70 -5.87 -35.38
C GLU A 6 7.35 -6.60 -34.07
N LEU A 7 7.47 -7.94 -34.03
CA LEU A 7 7.33 -8.72 -32.79
C LEU A 7 8.33 -8.29 -31.72
N LEU A 8 9.58 -8.00 -32.09
CA LEU A 8 10.58 -7.50 -31.15
C LEU A 8 10.25 -6.10 -30.65
N ARG A 9 9.74 -5.20 -31.51
CA ARG A 9 9.30 -3.85 -31.13
C ARG A 9 8.06 -3.84 -30.26
N GLN A 10 7.14 -4.77 -30.46
CA GLN A 10 5.94 -4.93 -29.64
C GLN A 10 6.20 -5.80 -28.39
N SER A 11 7.41 -6.32 -28.22
CA SER A 11 7.77 -7.08 -27.02
C SER A 11 7.84 -6.16 -25.80
N GLY A 12 7.47 -6.69 -24.64
CA GLY A 12 7.61 -5.97 -23.37
C GLY A 12 9.06 -5.56 -23.10
N PHE A 13 10.05 -6.35 -23.53
CA PHE A 13 11.48 -6.04 -23.37
C PHE A 13 11.91 -4.79 -24.14
N ALA A 14 11.37 -4.55 -25.34
CA ALA A 14 11.69 -3.35 -26.12
C ALA A 14 10.99 -2.09 -25.58
N ASN A 15 9.94 -2.25 -24.78
CA ASN A 15 9.16 -1.16 -24.20
C ASN A 15 9.46 -0.94 -22.70
N LEU A 16 10.52 -1.54 -22.17
CA LEU A 16 10.95 -1.30 -20.79
C LEU A 16 11.51 0.12 -20.64
N GLY A 17 10.80 0.95 -19.88
CA GLY A 17 11.29 2.24 -19.45
C GLY A 17 12.19 2.16 -18.22
N LEU A 18 12.97 3.22 -17.99
CA LEU A 18 13.77 3.37 -16.76
C LEU A 18 12.90 3.36 -15.49
N GLY A 19 11.68 3.91 -15.57
CA GLY A 19 10.72 3.89 -14.47
C GLY A 19 10.28 2.48 -14.08
N ASN A 20 10.02 1.61 -15.06
CA ASN A 20 9.64 0.21 -14.81
C ASN A 20 10.77 -0.54 -14.08
N LEU A 21 12.02 -0.33 -14.52
CA LEU A 21 13.19 -0.94 -13.88
C LEU A 21 13.36 -0.45 -12.43
N ALA A 22 13.20 0.84 -12.17
CA ALA A 22 13.26 1.39 -10.82
C ALA A 22 12.19 0.77 -9.91
N MET A 23 10.95 0.66 -10.40
CA MET A 23 9.86 0.04 -9.66
C MET A 23 10.07 -1.45 -9.40
N PHE A 24 10.68 -2.20 -10.34
CA PHE A 24 11.05 -3.60 -10.10
C PHE A 24 12.11 -3.75 -9.02
N VAL A 25 13.09 -2.84 -8.96
CA VAL A 25 14.08 -2.82 -7.87
C VAL A 25 13.39 -2.56 -6.54
N ILE A 26 12.52 -1.55 -6.45
CA ILE A 26 11.77 -1.22 -5.23
C ILE A 26 10.91 -2.42 -4.80
N ALA A 27 10.18 -3.03 -5.73
CA ALA A 27 9.35 -4.19 -5.45
C ALA A 27 10.17 -5.40 -4.97
N GLY A 28 11.33 -5.63 -5.58
CA GLY A 28 12.30 -6.64 -5.13
C GLY A 28 12.81 -6.38 -3.70
N VAL A 29 13.08 -5.12 -3.36
CA VAL A 29 13.47 -4.72 -2.00
C VAL A 29 12.34 -5.00 -0.99
N LEU A 30 11.09 -4.66 -1.33
CA LEU A 30 9.93 -4.95 -0.47
C LEU A 30 9.77 -6.45 -0.21
N ILE A 31 9.85 -7.27 -1.26
CA ILE A 31 9.78 -8.74 -1.15
C ILE A 31 10.97 -9.28 -0.33
N TYR A 32 12.17 -8.75 -0.55
CA TYR A 32 13.36 -9.14 0.22
C TYR A 32 13.20 -8.85 1.72
N LEU A 33 12.70 -7.66 2.08
CA LEU A 33 12.43 -7.29 3.46
C LEU A 33 11.36 -8.20 4.08
N ALA A 34 10.32 -8.51 3.33
CA ALA A 34 9.25 -9.39 3.77
C ALA A 34 9.74 -10.81 4.07
N ILE A 35 10.61 -11.37 3.22
CA ILE A 35 11.08 -12.76 3.36
C ILE A 35 12.25 -12.86 4.35
N THR A 36 13.27 -12.01 4.19
CA THR A 36 14.55 -12.14 4.92
C THR A 36 14.50 -11.44 6.28
N LYS A 37 13.73 -10.35 6.40
CA LYS A 37 13.60 -9.58 7.64
C LYS A 37 12.24 -9.80 8.33
N HIS A 38 11.34 -10.57 7.72
CA HIS A 38 10.01 -10.86 8.24
C HIS A 38 9.18 -9.61 8.55
N TYR A 39 9.39 -8.53 7.79
CA TYR A 39 8.57 -7.31 7.90
C TYR A 39 7.22 -7.56 7.22
N GLU A 40 6.15 -7.60 8.02
CA GLU A 40 4.75 -7.80 7.61
C GLU A 40 4.58 -8.70 6.37
N PRO A 41 5.05 -9.95 6.41
CA PRO A 41 5.15 -10.79 5.21
C PRO A 41 3.80 -11.04 4.54
N LEU A 42 2.72 -11.05 5.33
CA LEU A 42 1.35 -11.26 4.86
C LEU A 42 0.86 -10.14 3.92
N LEU A 43 1.33 -8.90 4.10
CA LEU A 43 0.93 -7.75 3.29
C LEU A 43 2.02 -7.35 2.31
N LEU A 44 3.28 -7.33 2.74
CA LEU A 44 4.39 -6.78 1.98
C LEU A 44 4.78 -7.64 0.77
N ILE A 45 4.58 -8.97 0.84
CA ILE A 45 4.78 -9.87 -0.31
C ILE A 45 3.74 -9.60 -1.41
N PRO A 46 2.41 -9.64 -1.14
CA PRO A 46 1.40 -9.26 -2.13
C PRO A 46 1.59 -7.85 -2.70
N ILE A 47 1.95 -6.86 -1.88
CA ILE A 47 2.20 -5.49 -2.34
C ILE A 47 3.38 -5.45 -3.31
N GLY A 48 4.51 -6.07 -2.96
CA GLY A 48 5.67 -6.14 -3.83
C GLY A 48 5.38 -6.87 -5.14
N PHE A 49 4.67 -7.99 -5.08
CA PHE A 49 4.27 -8.73 -6.29
C PHE A 49 3.31 -7.91 -7.17
N GLY A 50 2.31 -7.25 -6.57
CA GLY A 50 1.40 -6.35 -7.27
C GLY A 50 2.12 -5.18 -7.94
N ALA A 51 3.14 -4.61 -7.29
CA ALA A 51 3.97 -3.56 -7.87
C ALA A 51 4.75 -4.04 -9.10
N ILE A 52 5.25 -5.29 -9.12
CA ILE A 52 5.87 -5.88 -10.31
C ILE A 52 4.83 -5.97 -11.43
N LEU A 53 3.66 -6.56 -11.16
CA LEU A 53 2.61 -6.74 -12.16
C LEU A 53 2.14 -5.41 -12.76
N ALA A 54 1.87 -4.41 -11.91
CA ALA A 54 1.40 -3.09 -12.33
C ALA A 54 2.41 -2.35 -13.22
N ASN A 55 3.71 -2.68 -13.09
CA ASN A 55 4.79 -2.05 -13.85
C ASN A 55 5.26 -2.89 -15.05
N LEU A 56 4.59 -4.00 -15.40
CA LEU A 56 4.89 -4.75 -16.62
C LEU A 56 4.50 -3.92 -17.86
N PRO A 57 5.45 -3.65 -18.78
CA PRO A 57 5.18 -2.86 -19.97
C PRO A 57 4.15 -3.56 -20.86
N LEU A 58 3.22 -2.79 -21.42
CA LEU A 58 2.16 -3.25 -22.33
C LEU A 58 1.13 -4.23 -21.71
N ALA A 59 1.30 -4.64 -20.45
CA ALA A 59 0.42 -5.63 -19.82
C ALA A 59 -0.88 -5.04 -19.25
N GLN A 60 -0.92 -3.73 -18.98
CA GLN A 60 -2.06 -3.02 -18.38
C GLN A 60 -2.62 -3.69 -17.11
N MET A 61 -1.75 -4.32 -16.31
CA MET A 61 -2.13 -5.01 -15.06
C MET A 61 -2.12 -4.09 -13.83
N GLY A 62 -2.06 -2.77 -14.03
CA GLY A 62 -2.16 -1.80 -12.94
C GLY A 62 -3.62 -1.48 -12.56
N SER A 63 -3.80 -0.66 -11.53
CA SER A 63 -5.12 -0.21 -11.05
C SER A 63 -5.93 0.56 -12.10
N TYR A 64 -5.28 1.26 -13.02
CA TYR A 64 -5.93 2.02 -14.10
C TYR A 64 -6.07 1.24 -15.42
N GLY A 65 -5.74 -0.05 -15.44
CA GLY A 65 -5.88 -0.91 -16.63
C GLY A 65 -7.17 -1.72 -16.67
N GLU A 66 -7.27 -2.65 -17.62
CA GLU A 66 -8.42 -3.54 -17.80
C GLU A 66 -8.14 -4.97 -17.31
N GLY A 67 -7.47 -5.09 -16.15
CA GLY A 67 -6.98 -6.35 -15.60
C GLY A 67 -7.68 -6.80 -14.32
N ILE A 68 -7.27 -7.97 -13.80
CA ILE A 68 -7.79 -8.47 -12.53
C ILE A 68 -7.44 -7.56 -11.34
N ILE A 69 -6.30 -6.87 -11.41
CA ILE A 69 -5.86 -5.94 -10.36
C ILE A 69 -6.76 -4.70 -10.30
N SER A 70 -7.16 -4.15 -11.45
CA SER A 70 -8.09 -3.02 -11.47
C SER A 70 -9.48 -3.42 -11.00
N LEU A 71 -9.95 -4.64 -11.33
CA LEU A 71 -11.20 -5.17 -10.78
C LEU A 71 -11.17 -5.23 -9.24
N ILE A 72 -10.09 -5.76 -8.65
CA ILE A 72 -9.92 -5.85 -7.20
C ILE A 72 -9.84 -4.44 -6.59
N TYR A 73 -9.12 -3.52 -7.24
CA TYR A 73 -9.00 -2.14 -6.77
C TYR A 73 -10.36 -1.42 -6.77
N GLU A 74 -11.05 -1.40 -7.92
CA GLU A 74 -12.32 -0.70 -8.09
C GLU A 74 -13.44 -1.31 -7.24
N GLN A 75 -13.56 -2.64 -7.20
CA GLN A 75 -14.65 -3.29 -6.47
C GLN A 75 -14.36 -3.56 -4.99
N GLY A 76 -13.08 -3.56 -4.60
CA GLY A 76 -12.66 -3.94 -3.26
C GLY A 76 -12.13 -2.78 -2.43
N ILE A 77 -11.22 -1.98 -2.98
CA ILE A 77 -10.56 -0.88 -2.25
C ILE A 77 -11.38 0.40 -2.37
N ARG A 78 -11.78 0.77 -3.59
CA ARG A 78 -12.49 2.03 -3.87
C ARG A 78 -13.94 2.04 -3.38
N THR A 79 -14.58 0.87 -3.31
CA THR A 79 -15.89 0.69 -2.65
C THR A 79 -15.77 0.61 -1.14
N GLU A 80 -14.56 0.73 -0.59
CA GLU A 80 -14.27 0.61 0.83
C GLU A 80 -14.69 -0.75 1.43
N LEU A 81 -14.76 -1.81 0.63
CA LEU A 81 -15.21 -3.12 1.11
C LEU A 81 -14.09 -3.89 1.84
N LEU A 82 -12.90 -3.96 1.23
CA LEU A 82 -11.79 -4.78 1.72
C LEU A 82 -11.17 -4.25 3.01
N PRO A 83 -10.85 -2.96 3.17
CA PRO A 83 -10.17 -2.48 4.37
C PRO A 83 -11.00 -2.69 5.66
N PRO A 84 -12.31 -2.36 5.72
CA PRO A 84 -13.14 -2.64 6.90
C PRO A 84 -13.33 -4.14 7.15
N LEU A 85 -13.37 -4.97 6.10
CA LEU A 85 -13.45 -6.43 6.28
C LEU A 85 -12.18 -6.99 6.93
N ILE A 86 -11.00 -6.51 6.51
CA ILE A 86 -9.72 -6.86 7.15
C ILE A 86 -9.71 -6.34 8.59
N PHE A 87 -10.17 -5.11 8.81
CA PHE A 87 -10.23 -4.50 10.15
C PHE A 87 -11.19 -5.25 11.09
N LEU A 88 -12.33 -5.74 10.59
CA LEU A 88 -13.21 -6.63 11.33
C LEU A 88 -12.48 -7.91 11.77
N GLY A 89 -11.68 -8.50 10.87
CA GLY A 89 -10.83 -9.65 11.19
C GLY A 89 -9.84 -9.35 12.31
N VAL A 90 -9.15 -8.20 12.25
CA VAL A 90 -8.25 -7.75 13.32
C VAL A 90 -9.01 -7.58 14.64
N GLY A 91 -10.21 -7.00 14.61
CA GLY A 91 -11.07 -6.83 15.78
C GLY A 91 -11.47 -8.15 16.43
N VAL A 92 -11.80 -9.18 15.64
CA VAL A 92 -12.11 -10.54 16.15
C VAL A 92 -10.91 -11.20 16.82
N LEU A 93 -9.70 -10.93 16.32
CA LEU A 93 -8.46 -11.47 16.88
C LEU A 93 -7.93 -10.68 18.08
N THR A 94 -8.50 -9.52 18.38
CA THR A 94 -8.01 -8.60 19.43
C THR A 94 -8.46 -9.04 20.83
N ASP A 95 -7.49 -9.23 21.73
CA ASP A 95 -7.77 -9.50 23.14
C ASP A 95 -7.95 -8.21 23.95
N PHE A 96 -9.17 -7.98 24.43
CA PHE A 96 -9.52 -6.81 25.24
C PHE A 96 -9.19 -6.97 26.74
N ARG A 97 -8.84 -8.17 27.22
CA ARG A 97 -8.60 -8.41 28.65
C ARG A 97 -7.48 -7.50 29.24
N PRO A 98 -6.34 -7.29 28.57
CA PRO A 98 -5.30 -6.39 29.08
C PRO A 98 -5.77 -4.93 29.20
N LEU A 99 -6.58 -4.47 28.23
CA LEU A 99 -7.14 -3.11 28.22
C LEU A 99 -8.16 -2.92 29.35
N LEU A 100 -9.09 -3.87 29.51
CA LEU A 100 -10.11 -3.82 30.56
C LEU A 100 -9.52 -4.00 31.96
N GLY A 101 -8.44 -4.77 32.10
CA GLY A 101 -7.74 -4.98 33.36
C GLY A 101 -7.01 -3.73 33.87
N ARG A 102 -6.57 -2.81 32.99
CA ARG A 102 -5.92 -1.54 33.37
C ARG A 102 -6.37 -0.42 32.43
N PRO A 103 -7.56 0.17 32.61
CA PRO A 103 -8.12 1.16 31.69
C PRO A 103 -7.23 2.37 31.40
N LEU A 104 -6.32 2.72 32.32
CA LEU A 104 -5.34 3.79 32.10
C LEU A 104 -4.39 3.52 30.91
N THR A 105 -4.20 2.26 30.49
CA THR A 105 -3.42 1.96 29.27
C THR A 105 -4.08 2.50 28.01
N PHE A 106 -5.38 2.82 28.05
CA PHE A 106 -6.07 3.52 26.96
C PHE A 106 -5.45 4.88 26.65
N LEU A 107 -4.90 5.59 27.65
CA LEU A 107 -4.22 6.87 27.45
C LEU A 107 -2.93 6.72 26.61
N LEU A 108 -2.32 5.53 26.59
CA LEU A 108 -1.19 5.25 25.71
C LEU A 108 -1.64 5.21 24.23
N GLY A 109 -2.86 4.73 23.97
CA GLY A 109 -3.48 4.81 22.65
C GLY A 109 -3.80 6.24 22.23
N ALA A 110 -4.17 7.12 23.17
CA ALA A 110 -4.34 8.54 22.89
C ALA A 110 -3.02 9.21 22.46
N ALA A 111 -1.88 8.77 22.99
CA ALA A 111 -0.57 9.27 22.56
C ALA A 111 -0.24 8.91 21.11
N ALA A 112 -0.76 7.79 20.58
CA ALA A 112 -0.59 7.43 19.16
C ALA A 112 -1.25 8.45 18.22
N GLN A 113 -2.32 9.13 18.65
CA GLN A 113 -2.97 10.20 17.87
C GLN A 113 -2.04 11.41 17.68
N LEU A 114 -1.14 11.67 18.63
CA LEU A 114 -0.13 12.74 18.45
C LEU A 114 0.81 12.42 17.28
N GLY A 115 1.14 11.14 17.06
CA GLY A 115 1.94 10.71 15.91
C GLY A 115 1.28 11.07 14.58
N ILE A 116 -0.04 10.88 14.48
CA ILE A 116 -0.83 11.25 13.29
C ILE A 116 -0.77 12.75 13.04
N PHE A 117 -1.00 13.57 14.08
CA PHE A 117 -0.94 15.02 13.95
C PHE A 117 0.45 15.52 13.57
N VAL A 118 1.50 14.98 14.19
CA VAL A 118 2.89 15.39 13.88
C VAL A 118 3.24 15.04 12.44
N ALA A 119 2.87 13.84 11.97
CA ALA A 119 3.10 13.44 10.58
C ALA A 119 2.31 14.30 9.58
N ALA A 120 1.03 14.59 9.86
CA ALA A 120 0.18 15.42 9.01
C ALA A 120 0.68 16.88 8.94
N LEU A 121 0.97 17.50 10.09
CA LEU A 121 1.47 18.88 10.14
C LEU A 121 2.86 18.97 9.51
N GLY A 122 3.72 17.96 9.71
CA GLY A 122 5.00 17.86 9.03
C GLY A 122 4.85 17.81 7.51
N ALA A 123 3.96 16.96 7.00
CA ALA A 123 3.66 16.87 5.57
C ALA A 123 3.12 18.19 5.00
N ALA A 124 2.18 18.84 5.69
CA ALA A 124 1.58 20.09 5.25
C ALA A 124 2.58 21.27 5.26
N TYR A 125 3.34 21.45 6.35
CA TYR A 125 4.17 22.65 6.54
C TYR A 125 5.63 22.50 6.07
N LEU A 126 6.21 21.29 6.10
CA LEU A 126 7.60 21.08 5.68
C LEU A 126 7.71 20.69 4.21
N LEU A 127 6.72 19.92 3.71
CA LEU A 127 6.74 19.37 2.35
C LEU A 127 5.72 20.07 1.41
N ASN A 128 4.92 21.00 1.94
CA ASN A 128 3.90 21.76 1.20
C ASN A 128 2.86 20.88 0.48
N PHE A 129 2.51 19.74 1.06
CA PHE A 129 1.41 18.91 0.56
C PHE A 129 0.04 19.55 0.83
N SER A 130 -0.96 19.20 0.01
CA SER A 130 -2.34 19.63 0.25
C SER A 130 -2.86 19.09 1.59
N PRO A 131 -3.89 19.69 2.20
CA PRO A 131 -4.48 19.16 3.43
C PRO A 131 -4.93 17.69 3.32
N GLU A 132 -5.44 17.28 2.16
CA GLU A 132 -5.89 15.91 1.88
C GLU A 132 -4.73 14.92 1.78
N GLU A 133 -3.66 15.31 1.06
CA GLU A 133 -2.42 14.52 0.95
C GLU A 133 -1.72 14.41 2.31
N ALA A 134 -1.66 15.52 3.05
CA ALA A 134 -1.08 15.57 4.39
C ALA A 134 -1.87 14.71 5.39
N ALA A 135 -3.19 14.68 5.30
CA ALA A 135 -4.03 13.78 6.12
C ALA A 135 -3.75 12.30 5.79
N SER A 136 -3.60 11.99 4.50
CA SER A 136 -3.25 10.65 3.99
C SER A 136 -1.87 10.19 4.44
N ILE A 137 -0.89 11.10 4.54
CA ILE A 137 0.44 10.80 5.10
C ILE A 137 0.36 10.70 6.62
N GLY A 138 -0.45 11.55 7.25
CA GLY A 138 -0.62 11.60 8.70
C GLY A 138 -1.05 10.29 9.31
N ILE A 139 -2.03 9.61 8.70
CA ILE A 139 -2.59 8.37 9.25
C ILE A 139 -1.56 7.25 9.43
N ILE A 140 -0.46 7.27 8.67
CA ILE A 140 0.70 6.35 8.84
C ILE A 140 1.25 6.42 10.28
N GLY A 141 1.22 7.60 10.90
CA GLY A 141 1.63 7.80 12.29
C GLY A 141 0.80 7.03 13.32
N GLY A 142 -0.39 6.53 12.93
CA GLY A 142 -1.23 5.65 13.75
C GLY A 142 -0.78 4.19 13.75
N ALA A 143 0.16 3.81 12.86
CA ALA A 143 0.70 2.45 12.72
C ALA A 143 -0.36 1.36 12.50
N ASP A 144 -1.46 1.70 11.84
CA ASP A 144 -2.55 0.79 11.51
C ASP A 144 -2.78 0.76 9.99
N GLY A 145 -2.36 -0.35 9.37
CA GLY A 145 -2.33 -0.53 7.92
C GLY A 145 -3.72 -0.46 7.27
N PRO A 146 -4.70 -1.30 7.69
CA PRO A 146 -6.04 -1.29 7.11
C PRO A 146 -6.74 0.08 7.16
N THR A 147 -6.64 0.81 8.26
CA THR A 147 -7.25 2.15 8.36
C THR A 147 -6.49 3.19 7.54
N SER A 148 -5.16 3.06 7.43
CA SER A 148 -4.38 3.89 6.51
C SER A 148 -4.83 3.68 5.06
N ILE A 149 -4.95 2.43 4.61
CA ILE A 149 -5.41 2.10 3.25
C ILE A 149 -6.81 2.66 3.02
N PHE A 150 -7.72 2.48 3.99
CA PHE A 150 -9.09 2.99 3.92
C PHE A 150 -9.15 4.51 3.69
N LEU A 151 -8.36 5.29 4.44
CA LEU A 151 -8.40 6.75 4.35
C LEU A 151 -7.73 7.28 3.07
N THR A 152 -6.82 6.50 2.47
CA THR A 152 -6.08 6.88 1.26
C THR A 152 -6.66 6.34 -0.05
N ALA A 153 -7.74 5.55 0.00
CA ALA A 153 -8.39 4.94 -1.16
C ALA A 153 -9.24 5.94 -1.97
#